data_AF-A0A6B2NRX7-F1
#
_entry.id   AF-A0A6B2NRX7-F1
#
_cell.length_a   1.000
_cell.length_b   1.000
_cell.length_c   1.000
_cell.angle_alpha   90.00
_cell.angle_beta   90.00
_cell.angle_gamma   90.00
#
_symmetry.space_group_name_H-M   'P 1'
#
loop_
_entity.id
_entity.type
_entity.pdbx_description
1 polymer ?
#
loop_
_entity_poly.entity_id
_entity_poly.type
_entity_poly.pdbx_seq_one_letter_code
_entity_poly.pdbx_strand_id
1 'polypeptide(L)'
;MSRSLALFAIGLVFGGGAGFVTAGAYGISFDGHDHADPAQHGASHSEAAAHSHGSAVNLPAGADAPGLAVEVFKDPMAGWNLHVTPTNFRFAPENASATDQPGEGHAHVYANGVKLARLYGEWMHIPELPKGQVEVKVSLNANSHGTLTVDGTPVEASVIVEVE
;
A
#
# COMPACT_ATOMS: atom_id res chain seq x y z
N MET A 1 15.19 -11.94 -55.11
CA MET A 1 14.73 -10.92 -54.13
C MET A 1 13.24 -10.58 -54.22
N SER A 2 12.61 -10.57 -55.40
CA SER A 2 11.19 -10.17 -55.57
C SER A 2 10.16 -11.10 -54.91
N ARG A 3 10.39 -12.43 -54.90
CA ARG A 3 9.46 -13.41 -54.34
C ARG A 3 9.32 -13.34 -52.81
N SER A 4 10.43 -13.15 -52.10
CA SER A 4 10.43 -13.05 -50.63
C SER A 4 9.73 -11.77 -50.16
N LEU A 5 9.89 -10.67 -50.91
CA LEU A 5 9.20 -9.41 -50.62
C LEU A 5 7.69 -9.52 -50.86
N ALA A 6 7.28 -10.23 -51.92
CA ALA A 6 5.86 -10.50 -52.19
C ALA A 6 5.21 -11.37 -51.11
N LEU A 7 5.90 -12.42 -50.64
CA LEU A 7 5.40 -13.27 -49.56
C LEU A 7 5.33 -12.52 -48.22
N PHE A 8 6.29 -11.64 -47.95
CA PHE A 8 6.25 -10.76 -46.78
C PHE A 8 5.06 -9.79 -46.83
N ALA A 9 4.81 -9.15 -47.99
CA ALA A 9 3.67 -8.26 -48.15
C ALA A 9 2.33 -9.00 -47.97
N ILE A 10 2.21 -10.22 -48.52
CA ILE A 10 1.03 -11.07 -48.31
C ILE A 10 0.87 -11.41 -46.82
N GLY A 11 1.95 -11.85 -46.15
CA GLY A 11 1.92 -12.15 -44.71
C GLY A 11 1.53 -10.96 -43.85
N LEU A 12 1.97 -9.75 -44.20
CA LEU A 12 1.65 -8.52 -43.48
C LEU A 12 0.18 -8.14 -43.65
N VAL A 13 -0.38 -8.27 -44.86
CA VAL A 13 -1.80 -7.99 -45.13
C VAL A 13 -2.71 -9.00 -44.42
N PHE A 14 -2.45 -10.30 -44.53
CA PHE A 14 -3.30 -11.33 -43.92
C PHE A 14 -3.09 -11.45 -42.41
N GLY A 15 -1.85 -11.37 -41.93
CA GLY A 15 -1.53 -11.42 -40.50
C GLY A 15 -1.99 -10.18 -39.74
N GLY A 16 -1.66 -8.99 -40.26
CA GLY A 16 -2.10 -7.71 -39.68
C GLY A 16 -3.61 -7.52 -39.81
N GLY A 17 -4.17 -7.81 -40.97
CA GLY A 17 -5.61 -7.68 -41.24
C GLY A 17 -6.47 -8.62 -40.39
N ALA A 18 -6.10 -9.90 -40.29
CA ALA A 18 -6.83 -10.86 -39.46
C ALA A 18 -6.76 -10.48 -37.96
N GLY A 19 -5.61 -9.98 -37.50
CA GLY A 19 -5.47 -9.46 -36.14
C GLY A 19 -6.39 -8.27 -35.89
N PHE A 20 -6.47 -7.31 -36.82
CA PHE A 20 -7.29 -6.11 -36.68
C PHE A 20 -8.79 -6.41 -36.67
N VAL A 21 -9.26 -7.31 -37.54
CA VAL A 21 -10.66 -7.76 -37.58
C VAL A 21 -11.03 -8.51 -36.29
N THR A 22 -10.13 -9.35 -35.80
CA THR A 22 -10.33 -10.10 -34.55
C THR A 22 -10.40 -9.15 -33.35
N ALA A 23 -9.48 -8.19 -33.24
CA ALA A 23 -9.49 -7.18 -32.18
C ALA A 23 -10.79 -6.36 -32.17
N GLY A 24 -11.26 -5.92 -33.35
CA GLY A 24 -12.53 -5.23 -33.48
C GLY A 24 -13.74 -6.07 -33.07
N ALA A 25 -13.76 -7.37 -33.40
CA ALA A 25 -14.83 -8.28 -32.99
C ALA A 25 -14.91 -8.47 -31.46
N TYR A 26 -13.78 -8.38 -30.76
CA TYR A 26 -13.72 -8.41 -29.30
C TYR A 26 -13.86 -7.04 -28.63
N GLY A 27 -14.21 -5.98 -29.39
CA GLY A 27 -14.41 -4.64 -28.86
C GLY A 27 -13.13 -3.94 -28.40
N ILE A 28 -11.96 -4.40 -28.85
CA ILE A 28 -10.67 -3.76 -28.55
C ILE A 28 -10.53 -2.53 -29.46
N SER A 29 -10.70 -1.34 -28.89
CA SER A 29 -10.46 -0.06 -29.59
C SER A 29 -9.02 0.42 -29.36
N PHE A 30 -8.51 1.21 -30.31
CA PHE A 30 -7.28 2.00 -30.15
C PHE A 30 -7.60 3.38 -29.56
N ASP A 31 -8.58 3.45 -28.65
CA ASP A 31 -8.87 4.70 -27.96
C ASP A 31 -7.74 4.96 -26.97
N GLY A 32 -6.77 5.75 -27.42
CA GLY A 32 -5.66 6.20 -26.60
C GLY A 32 -6.22 7.10 -25.51
N HIS A 33 -5.97 6.72 -24.26
CA HIS A 33 -6.31 7.55 -23.12
C HIS A 33 -5.28 8.69 -23.02
N ASP A 34 -5.77 9.90 -22.75
CA ASP A 34 -4.95 11.10 -22.68
C ASP A 34 -4.16 11.11 -21.37
N HIS A 35 -2.84 10.92 -21.47
CA HIS A 35 -1.94 10.98 -20.31
C HIS A 35 -1.72 12.40 -19.77
N ALA A 36 -2.22 13.44 -20.46
CA ALA A 36 -2.19 14.82 -20.00
C ALA A 36 -3.51 15.25 -19.31
N ASP A 37 -4.54 14.40 -19.32
CA ASP A 37 -5.80 14.64 -18.61
C ASP A 37 -5.68 14.19 -17.14
N PRO A 38 -5.70 15.11 -16.15
CA PRO A 38 -5.64 14.75 -14.74
C PRO A 38 -6.82 13.89 -14.29
N ALA A 39 -7.92 13.86 -15.04
CA ALA A 39 -9.07 12.99 -14.78
C ALA A 39 -8.80 11.52 -15.18
N GLN A 40 -7.74 11.26 -15.95
CA GLN A 40 -7.32 9.92 -16.43
C GLN A 40 -6.06 9.40 -15.72
N HIS A 41 -5.52 10.15 -14.76
CA HIS A 41 -5.06 9.51 -13.53
C HIS A 41 -6.30 8.91 -12.90
N GLY A 42 -6.65 7.71 -13.38
CA GLY A 42 -7.63 6.86 -12.77
C GLY A 42 -7.40 7.01 -11.29
N ALA A 43 -8.43 7.44 -10.58
CA ALA A 43 -8.45 7.38 -9.15
C ALA A 43 -7.74 6.07 -8.84
N SER A 44 -6.51 6.17 -8.32
CA SER A 44 -6.04 5.18 -7.37
C SER A 44 -7.30 5.01 -6.55
N HIS A 45 -7.87 3.82 -6.64
CA HIS A 45 -8.97 3.43 -5.80
C HIS A 45 -8.39 3.64 -4.40
N SER A 46 -8.47 4.89 -3.90
CA SER A 46 -8.81 5.19 -2.56
C SER A 46 -10.00 4.29 -2.39
N GLU A 47 -9.74 3.20 -1.69
CA GLU A 47 -10.69 2.24 -1.24
C GLU A 47 -11.70 3.04 -0.40
N ALA A 48 -12.58 3.79 -1.05
CA ALA A 48 -13.88 4.19 -0.55
C ALA A 48 -14.85 3.00 -0.71
N ALA A 49 -14.32 1.79 -0.90
CA ALA A 49 -14.91 0.61 -0.31
C ALA A 49 -14.91 0.86 1.20
N ALA A 50 -16.08 1.21 1.73
CA ALA A 50 -16.37 1.34 3.15
C ALA A 50 -15.40 0.48 3.95
N HIS A 51 -14.39 1.11 4.56
CA HIS A 51 -13.44 0.40 5.38
C HIS A 51 -14.24 -0.17 6.55
N SER A 52 -14.63 -1.44 6.44
CA SER A 52 -14.84 -2.27 7.62
C SER A 52 -13.49 -2.31 8.31
N HIS A 53 -13.18 -1.26 9.08
CA HIS A 53 -12.29 -1.39 10.19
C HIS A 53 -12.88 -2.54 10.99
N GLY A 54 -12.15 -3.65 11.07
CA GLY A 54 -12.51 -4.72 11.99
C GLY A 54 -12.87 -4.08 13.34
N SER A 55 -13.82 -4.67 14.05
CA SER A 55 -14.10 -4.19 15.40
C SER A 55 -12.79 -4.17 16.20
N ALA A 56 -12.61 -3.18 17.06
CA ALA A 56 -11.40 -3.07 17.87
C ALA A 56 -11.15 -4.39 18.62
N VAL A 57 -9.90 -4.84 18.61
CA VAL A 57 -9.47 -6.08 19.27
C VAL A 57 -8.77 -5.69 20.55
N ASN A 58 -9.43 -5.93 21.68
CA ASN A 58 -8.89 -5.57 22.98
C ASN A 58 -8.15 -6.74 23.65
N LEU A 59 -6.93 -6.47 24.06
CA LEU A 59 -6.08 -7.37 24.85
C LEU A 59 -5.97 -6.85 26.29
N PRO A 60 -5.78 -7.74 27.28
CA PRO A 60 -5.62 -7.35 28.67
C PRO A 60 -4.27 -6.66 28.89
N ALA A 61 -4.22 -5.70 29.82
CA ALA A 61 -2.94 -5.20 30.33
C ALA A 61 -2.17 -6.27 31.10
N GLY A 62 -0.84 -6.16 31.12
CA GLY A 62 0.04 -7.09 31.81
C GLY A 62 1.44 -7.13 31.21
N ALA A 63 2.27 -8.06 31.69
CA ALA A 63 3.64 -8.24 31.20
C ALA A 63 3.70 -8.65 29.72
N ASP A 64 2.65 -9.32 29.23
CA ASP A 64 2.52 -9.80 27.85
C ASP A 64 1.70 -8.85 26.96
N ALA A 65 1.34 -7.66 27.47
CA ALA A 65 0.59 -6.68 26.68
C ALA A 65 1.45 -6.15 25.52
N PRO A 66 0.88 -6.01 24.32
CA PRO A 66 1.60 -5.46 23.19
C PRO A 66 1.92 -3.98 23.39
N GLY A 67 3.10 -3.59 22.94
CA GLY A 67 3.60 -2.22 22.96
C GLY A 67 4.24 -1.84 21.63
N LEU A 68 4.48 -0.54 21.44
CA LEU A 68 5.05 -0.01 20.22
C LEU A 68 5.99 1.16 20.51
N ALA A 69 7.20 1.09 19.97
CA ALA A 69 8.10 2.23 19.83
C ALA A 69 8.38 2.50 18.35
N VAL A 70 8.63 3.76 18.00
CA VAL A 70 8.94 4.16 16.62
C VAL A 70 10.04 5.21 16.59
N GLU A 71 10.85 5.15 15.55
CA GLU A 71 11.90 6.13 15.25
C GLU A 71 11.86 6.47 13.76
N VAL A 72 12.18 7.71 13.41
CA VAL A 72 12.22 8.17 12.01
C VAL A 72 13.56 8.83 11.75
N PHE A 73 14.26 8.35 10.72
CA PHE A 73 15.58 8.80 10.33
C PHE A 73 15.55 9.42 8.94
N LYS A 74 16.28 10.51 8.74
CA LYS A 74 16.51 11.00 7.38
C LYS A 74 17.34 9.98 6.61
N ASP A 75 16.87 9.57 5.45
CA ASP A 75 17.65 8.70 4.57
C ASP A 75 18.77 9.53 3.90
N PRO A 76 20.04 9.05 3.92
CA PRO A 76 21.17 9.76 3.32
C PRO A 76 21.08 9.97 1.81
N MET A 77 20.35 9.12 1.09
CA MET A 77 20.16 9.23 -0.35
C MET A 77 18.93 10.07 -0.68
N ALA A 78 17.74 9.67 -0.22
CA ALA A 78 16.49 10.39 -0.47
C ALA A 78 15.38 9.88 0.47
N GLY A 79 14.45 10.74 0.90
CA GLY A 79 13.34 10.32 1.76
C GLY A 79 13.71 10.08 3.23
N TRP A 80 13.00 9.17 3.88
CA TRP A 80 13.09 8.86 5.31
C TRP A 80 12.98 7.36 5.55
N ASN A 81 13.53 6.88 6.65
CA ASN A 81 13.39 5.50 7.10
C ASN A 81 12.66 5.49 8.45
N LEU A 82 11.52 4.83 8.48
CA LEU A 82 10.77 4.51 9.70
C LEU A 82 11.25 3.16 10.24
N HIS A 83 11.58 3.14 11.53
CA HIS A 83 11.82 1.92 12.30
C HIS A 83 10.69 1.75 13.32
N VAL A 84 10.10 0.56 13.34
CA VAL A 84 9.01 0.17 14.22
C VAL A 84 9.50 -0.98 15.08
N THR A 85 9.46 -0.81 16.39
CA THR A 85 9.89 -1.81 17.37
C THR A 85 8.70 -2.24 18.22
N PRO A 86 7.97 -3.29 17.82
CA PRO A 86 6.89 -3.85 18.63
C PRO A 86 7.45 -4.59 19.86
N THR A 87 6.65 -4.63 20.93
CA THR A 87 6.87 -5.52 22.10
C THR A 87 5.67 -6.43 22.23
N ASN A 88 5.87 -7.72 22.54
CA ASN A 88 4.81 -8.74 22.65
C ASN A 88 3.84 -8.77 21.45
N PHE A 89 4.36 -8.46 20.27
CA PHE A 89 3.59 -8.46 19.03
C PHE A 89 4.43 -9.01 17.89
N ARG A 90 3.80 -9.80 17.01
CA ARG A 90 4.41 -10.41 15.83
C ARG A 90 3.70 -9.91 14.58
N PHE A 91 4.47 -9.42 13.62
CA PHE A 91 3.95 -9.24 12.27
C PHE A 91 3.58 -10.60 11.67
N ALA A 92 2.33 -10.74 11.21
CA ALA A 92 1.79 -11.99 10.66
C ALA A 92 1.17 -11.73 9.27
N PRO A 93 1.97 -11.35 8.26
CA PRO A 93 1.46 -11.10 6.90
C PRO A 93 0.70 -12.30 6.31
N GLU A 94 1.09 -13.53 6.69
CA GLU A 94 0.42 -14.77 6.31
C GLU A 94 -1.03 -14.88 6.82
N ASN A 95 -1.37 -14.14 7.87
CA ASN A 95 -2.69 -14.11 8.49
C ASN A 95 -3.46 -12.82 8.20
N ALA A 96 -2.97 -11.95 7.30
CA ALA A 96 -3.68 -10.71 6.97
C ALA A 96 -5.08 -10.99 6.39
N SER A 97 -6.09 -10.28 6.90
CA SER A 97 -7.51 -10.50 6.59
C SER A 97 -8.07 -11.87 7.03
N ALA A 98 -7.37 -12.57 7.92
CA ALA A 98 -7.85 -13.81 8.54
C ALA A 98 -8.37 -13.56 9.96
N THR A 99 -8.67 -14.64 10.69
CA THR A 99 -9.09 -14.58 12.10
C THR A 99 -7.98 -14.00 12.98
N ASP A 100 -8.39 -13.20 13.96
CA ASP A 100 -7.49 -12.59 14.92
C ASP A 100 -6.79 -13.63 15.81
N GLN A 101 -5.50 -13.41 16.00
CA GLN A 101 -4.68 -14.12 16.98
C GLN A 101 -4.08 -13.08 17.93
N PRO A 102 -4.11 -13.31 19.26
CA PRO A 102 -3.57 -12.35 20.22
C PRO A 102 -2.10 -12.01 19.94
N GLY A 103 -1.79 -10.72 19.90
CA GLY A 103 -0.43 -10.25 19.63
C GLY A 103 0.04 -10.43 18.18
N GLU A 104 -0.86 -10.69 17.23
CA GLU A 104 -0.51 -10.80 15.81
C GLU A 104 -1.21 -9.73 14.95
N GLY A 105 -0.55 -9.35 13.86
CA GLY A 105 -1.19 -8.57 12.81
C GLY A 105 -0.23 -7.77 11.97
N HIS A 106 -0.56 -6.49 11.76
CA HIS A 106 0.20 -5.55 10.95
C HIS A 106 0.15 -4.13 11.51
N ALA A 107 0.99 -3.24 11.00
CA ALA A 107 0.97 -1.83 11.37
C ALA A 107 0.32 -0.99 10.27
N HIS A 108 -0.32 0.11 10.66
CA HIS A 108 -0.70 1.20 9.76
C HIS A 108 0.18 2.41 10.03
N VAL A 109 0.71 2.99 8.96
CA VAL A 109 1.60 4.16 9.01
C VAL A 109 0.85 5.37 8.47
N TYR A 110 0.96 6.50 9.15
CA TYR A 110 0.30 7.76 8.83
C TYR A 110 1.30 8.92 8.87
N ALA A 111 1.08 9.93 8.03
CA ALA A 111 1.72 11.24 8.15
C ALA A 111 0.64 12.32 8.25
N ASN A 112 0.66 13.12 9.32
CA ASN A 112 -0.34 14.15 9.61
C ASN A 112 -1.80 13.62 9.50
N GLY A 113 -2.02 12.41 10.00
CA GLY A 113 -3.32 11.72 9.95
C GLY A 113 -3.68 11.07 8.60
N VAL A 114 -2.91 11.32 7.53
CA VAL A 114 -3.12 10.67 6.22
C VAL A 114 -2.42 9.31 6.21
N LYS A 115 -3.17 8.24 5.92
CA LYS A 115 -2.61 6.88 5.84
C LYS A 115 -1.63 6.79 4.67
N LEU A 116 -0.39 6.42 4.95
CA LEU A 116 0.65 6.17 3.96
C LEU A 116 0.66 4.72 3.49
N ALA A 117 0.64 3.77 4.43
CA ALA A 117 0.80 2.37 4.12
C ALA A 117 0.26 1.44 5.22
N ARG A 118 0.14 0.17 4.84
CA ARG A 118 0.14 -0.97 5.74
C ARG A 118 1.54 -1.59 5.73
N LEU A 119 2.05 -1.92 6.90
CA LEU A 119 3.42 -2.40 7.12
C LEU A 119 3.41 -3.78 7.80
N TYR A 120 4.20 -4.71 7.28
CA TYR A 120 4.32 -6.10 7.74
C TYR A 120 5.71 -6.44 8.31
N GLY A 121 6.47 -5.42 8.69
CA GLY A 121 7.83 -5.59 9.21
C GLY A 121 8.27 -4.35 9.95
N GLU A 122 9.52 -4.36 10.41
CA GLU A 122 10.05 -3.32 11.31
C GLU A 122 10.53 -2.07 10.56
N TRP A 123 10.93 -2.19 9.30
CA TRP A 123 11.49 -1.08 8.54
C TRP A 123 10.63 -0.70 7.35
N MET A 124 10.42 0.59 7.16
CA MET A 124 9.74 1.15 6.00
C MET A 124 10.50 2.36 5.47
N HIS A 125 10.76 2.36 4.17
CA HIS A 125 11.19 3.55 3.46
C HIS A 125 9.99 4.45 3.14
N ILE A 126 10.09 5.73 3.45
CA ILE A 126 9.10 6.76 3.16
C ILE A 126 9.73 7.72 2.14
N PRO A 127 9.35 7.66 0.85
CA PRO A 127 10.00 8.45 -0.20
C PRO A 127 9.93 9.95 0.02
N GLU A 128 8.81 10.43 0.56
CA GLU A 128 8.55 11.85 0.77
C GLU A 128 7.66 12.06 1.99
N LEU A 129 7.91 13.13 2.73
CA LEU A 129 7.03 13.67 3.76
C LEU A 129 6.71 15.13 3.41
N PRO A 130 5.53 15.65 3.80
CA PRO A 130 5.20 17.07 3.59
C PRO A 130 6.24 18.00 4.23
N LYS A 131 6.44 19.20 3.67
CA LYS A 131 7.30 20.22 4.29
C LYS A 131 6.75 20.72 5.62
N GLY A 132 7.64 21.10 6.54
CA GLY A 132 7.36 21.59 7.88
C GLY A 132 7.34 20.49 8.94
N GLN A 133 6.64 20.74 10.04
CA GLN A 133 6.41 19.74 11.09
C GLN A 133 5.47 18.64 10.60
N VAL A 134 5.96 17.41 10.62
CA VAL A 134 5.19 16.21 10.25
C VAL A 134 5.14 15.26 11.42
N GLU A 135 3.92 14.91 11.84
CA GLU A 135 3.69 13.78 12.73
C GLU A 135 3.67 12.48 11.92
N VAL A 136 4.63 11.60 12.16
CA VAL A 136 4.59 10.21 11.69
C VAL A 136 4.00 9.36 12.79
N LYS A 137 2.83 8.77 12.55
CA LYS A 137 2.12 7.91 13.51
C LYS A 137 2.05 6.48 13.00
N VAL A 138 2.23 5.53 13.90
CA VAL A 138 2.08 4.10 13.63
C VAL A 138 1.10 3.50 14.63
N SER A 139 0.13 2.73 14.15
CA SER A 139 -0.78 1.94 15.00
C SER A 139 -0.62 0.45 14.70
N LEU A 140 -0.74 -0.39 15.73
CA LEU A 140 -0.87 -1.84 15.54
C LEU A 140 -2.33 -2.23 15.31
N ASN A 141 -2.54 -3.15 14.37
CA ASN A 141 -3.83 -3.63 13.92
C ASN A 141 -3.81 -5.15 13.90
N ALA A 142 -4.92 -5.77 14.31
CA ALA A 142 -5.08 -7.21 14.29
C ALA A 142 -5.24 -7.74 12.85
N ASN A 143 -5.25 -9.06 12.69
CA ASN A 143 -5.40 -9.74 11.39
C ASN A 143 -6.67 -9.31 10.64
N SER A 144 -7.76 -9.04 11.37
CA SER A 144 -9.04 -8.54 10.86
C SER A 144 -9.06 -7.04 10.53
N HIS A 145 -7.90 -6.35 10.59
CA HIS A 145 -7.71 -4.90 10.44
C HIS A 145 -8.26 -4.06 11.60
N GLY A 146 -8.85 -4.68 12.62
CA GLY A 146 -9.29 -3.99 13.82
C GLY A 146 -8.13 -3.34 14.57
N THR A 147 -8.35 -2.14 15.12
CA THR A 147 -7.34 -1.48 15.96
C THR A 147 -7.04 -2.36 17.17
N LEU A 148 -5.76 -2.63 17.41
CA LEU A 148 -5.34 -3.37 18.60
C LEU A 148 -5.34 -2.41 19.79
N THR A 149 -6.00 -2.78 20.88
CA THR A 149 -6.05 -1.99 22.11
C THR A 149 -5.59 -2.80 23.32
N VAL A 150 -5.02 -2.12 24.31
CA VAL A 150 -4.76 -2.65 25.65
C VAL A 150 -5.62 -1.88 26.63
N ASP A 151 -6.53 -2.58 27.32
CA ASP A 151 -7.53 -1.98 28.23
C ASP A 151 -8.26 -0.77 27.60
N GLY A 152 -8.65 -0.90 26.34
CA GLY A 152 -9.35 0.12 25.56
C GLY A 152 -8.47 1.25 25.00
N THR A 153 -7.16 1.25 25.28
CA THR A 153 -6.21 2.23 24.75
C THR A 153 -5.54 1.68 23.48
N PRO A 154 -5.58 2.37 22.33
CA PRO A 154 -4.88 1.94 21.12
C PRO A 154 -3.38 1.73 21.33
N VAL A 155 -2.84 0.67 20.73
CA VAL A 155 -1.39 0.44 20.70
C VAL A 155 -0.83 1.21 19.50
N GLU A 156 -0.46 2.47 19.74
CA GLU A 156 0.10 3.38 18.75
C GLU A 156 1.25 4.22 19.32
N ALA A 157 2.10 4.73 18.43
CA ALA A 157 3.19 5.63 18.76
C ALA A 157 3.38 6.66 17.64
N SER A 158 3.82 7.87 17.98
CA SER A 158 4.14 8.91 17.00
C SER A 158 5.42 9.66 17.32
N VAL A 159 6.05 10.20 16.27
CA VAL A 159 7.23 11.06 16.32
C VAL A 159 6.98 12.27 15.43
N ILE A 160 7.40 13.45 15.88
CA ILE A 160 7.39 14.67 15.07
C ILE A 160 8.78 14.83 14.43
N VAL A 161 8.80 15.04 13.12
CA VAL A 161 10.02 15.39 12.36
C VAL A 161 9.84 16.73 11.66
N GLU A 162 10.93 17.48 11.51
CA GLU A 162 10.96 18.71 10.70
C GLU A 162 11.48 18.38 9.30
N VAL A 163 10.72 18.78 8.27
CA VAL A 163 11.04 18.51 6.86
C VAL A 163 11.27 19.83 6.12
N GLU A 164 12.44 19.98 5.51
CA GLU A 164 12.86 21.23 4.82
C GLU A 164 12.32 21.40 3.38
#